data_AF-A0A8X7SJE6-F1
#
_entry.id   AF-A0A8X7SJE6-F1
#
_cell.length_a   1.000
_cell.length_b   1.000
_cell.length_c   1.000
_cell.angle_alpha   90.00
_cell.angle_beta   90.00
_cell.angle_gamma   90.00
#
_symmetry.space_group_name_H-M   'P 1'
#
loop_
_entity.id
_entity.type
_entity.pdbx_description
1 polymer ?
#
loop_
_entity_poly.entity_id
_entity_poly.type
_entity_poly.pdbx_seq_one_letter_code
_entity_poly.pdbx_strand_id
1 'polypeptide(L)'
;MLLARESPALATDNLAGTRSFSEEGYGSVTRIYIICGEDNLIGEEYQRLIINNFKPKEVMKIEDADHMAMLSKHQELCACLLEIADKYA
;
A
#
# COMPACT_ATOMS: atom_id res chain seq x y z
N MET A 1 12.68 11.24 1.71
CA MET A 1 12.74 10.42 0.48
C MET A 1 11.61 9.42 0.58
N LEU A 2 10.65 9.44 -0.35
CA LEU A 2 9.54 8.48 -0.38
C LEU A 2 10.08 7.14 -0.90
N LEU A 3 10.11 6.10 -0.05
CA LEU A 3 10.47 4.75 -0.50
C LEU A 3 9.22 4.07 -1.05
N ALA A 4 8.84 4.41 -2.28
CA ALA A 4 7.73 3.78 -2.98
C ALA A 4 8.25 2.77 -4.00
N ARG A 5 7.65 1.58 -4.01
CA ARG A 5 7.84 0.62 -5.12
C ARG A 5 7.00 1.09 -6.30
N GLU A 6 7.53 0.95 -7.52
CA GLU A 6 6.73 1.14 -8.73
C GLU A 6 5.51 0.22 -8.70
N SER A 7 4.34 0.80 -8.94
CA SER A 7 3.04 0.11 -8.85
C SER A 7 2.13 0.56 -10.00
N PRO A 8 1.34 -0.36 -10.60
CA PRO A 8 0.33 0.00 -11.59
C PRO A 8 -0.65 1.07 -11.09
N ALA A 9 -0.90 1.10 -9.78
CA ALA A 9 -1.82 2.07 -9.16
C ALA A 9 -1.39 3.53 -9.30
N LEU A 10 -0.08 3.75 -9.50
CA LEU A 10 0.56 5.06 -9.66
C LEU A 10 1.04 5.32 -11.09
N ALA A 11 0.83 4.37 -12.00
CA ALA A 11 1.24 4.53 -13.39
C ALA A 11 0.38 5.61 -14.05
N THR A 12 1.03 6.70 -14.47
CA THR A 12 0.45 7.67 -15.39
C THR A 12 0.62 7.14 -16.82
N ASP A 13 -0.24 7.58 -17.75
CA ASP A 13 -0.40 7.03 -19.11
C ASP A 13 0.86 7.00 -20.01
N ASN A 14 2.02 7.46 -19.53
CA ASN A 14 3.30 7.40 -20.25
C ASN A 14 4.12 6.15 -19.87
N LEU A 15 3.71 5.00 -20.38
CA LEU A 15 4.43 3.71 -20.31
C LEU A 15 5.53 3.56 -21.39
N ALA A 16 6.10 4.66 -21.87
CA ALA A 16 7.17 4.59 -22.86
C ALA A 16 8.50 4.23 -22.17
N GLY A 17 8.72 2.94 -21.90
CA GLY A 17 10.03 2.38 -21.54
C GLY A 17 10.12 1.60 -20.23
N THR A 18 9.07 1.54 -19.42
CA THR A 18 9.00 0.68 -18.23
C THR A 18 8.39 -0.67 -18.60
N ARG A 19 8.95 -1.77 -18.09
CA ARG A 19 8.36 -3.12 -18.26
C ARG A 19 6.93 -3.08 -17.73
N SER A 20 5.96 -3.42 -18.57
CA SER A 20 4.56 -3.57 -18.14
C SER A 20 4.47 -4.63 -17.03
N PHE A 21 3.66 -4.35 -16.02
CA PHE A 21 3.31 -5.33 -15.00
C PHE A 21 2.51 -6.47 -15.64
N SER A 22 2.78 -7.72 -15.28
CA SER A 22 2.05 -8.90 -15.77
C SER A 22 1.19 -9.53 -14.69
N GLU A 23 0.11 -10.20 -15.09
CA GLU A 23 -0.77 -10.95 -14.20
C GLU A 23 -0.06 -12.16 -13.59
N GLU A 24 0.76 -12.88 -14.37
CA GLU A 24 1.54 -14.03 -13.88
C GLU A 24 2.69 -13.61 -12.95
N GLY A 25 3.08 -12.34 -13.00
CA GLY A 25 4.15 -11.77 -12.18
C GLY A 25 3.58 -10.95 -11.03
N TYR A 26 3.53 -9.63 -11.22
CA TYR A 26 3.10 -8.68 -10.19
C TYR A 26 1.65 -8.95 -9.74
N GLY A 27 0.74 -9.24 -10.67
CA GLY A 27 -0.68 -9.48 -10.38
C GLY A 27 -0.94 -10.73 -9.54
N SER A 28 -0.06 -11.73 -9.62
CA SER A 28 -0.21 -13.02 -8.95
C SER A 28 -0.05 -12.97 -7.43
N VAL A 29 0.62 -11.93 -6.91
CA VAL A 29 0.96 -11.83 -5.49
C VAL A 29 -0.24 -11.28 -4.71
N THR A 30 -0.52 -11.88 -3.54
CA THR A 30 -1.52 -11.32 -2.62
C THR A 30 -1.06 -9.96 -2.11
N ARG A 31 -1.91 -8.94 -2.27
CA ARG A 31 -1.62 -7.56 -1.89
C ARG A 31 -2.54 -7.13 -0.75
N ILE A 32 -1.96 -6.50 0.26
CA ILE A 32 -2.66 -5.89 1.38
C ILE A 32 -2.19 -4.44 1.48
N TYR A 33 -3.12 -3.53 1.75
CA TYR A 33 -2.82 -2.11 1.90
C TYR A 33 -3.13 -1.67 3.33
N ILE A 34 -2.21 -0.96 3.99
CA ILE A 34 -2.42 -0.39 5.32
C ILE A 34 -2.49 1.13 5.15
N ILE A 35 -3.65 1.72 5.46
CA ILE A 35 -3.87 3.16 5.41
C ILE A 35 -3.26 3.81 6.66
N CYS A 36 -2.48 4.87 6.44
CA CYS A 36 -2.04 5.78 7.50
C CYS A 36 -3.01 6.96 7.57
N GLY A 37 -3.83 7.06 8.61
CA GLY A 37 -4.93 8.03 8.66
C GLY A 37 -4.51 9.49 8.76
N GLU A 38 -3.36 9.78 9.38
CA GLU A 38 -2.82 11.14 9.57
C GLU A 38 -1.61 11.41 8.65
N ASP A 39 -1.53 10.71 7.51
CA ASP A 39 -0.49 10.93 6.52
C ASP A 39 -0.68 12.26 5.78
N ASN A 40 0.20 13.22 6.08
CA ASN A 40 0.21 14.54 5.45
C ASN A 40 0.90 14.59 4.08
N LEU A 41 1.65 13.54 3.71
CA LEU A 41 2.34 13.44 2.42
C LEU A 41 1.45 12.74 1.37
N ILE A 42 0.74 11.69 1.79
CA ILE A 42 -0.18 10.89 0.99
C ILE A 42 -1.51 10.83 1.75
N GLY A 43 -2.33 11.88 1.62
CA GLY A 43 -3.61 11.98 2.33
C GLY A 43 -4.55 10.79 2.05
N GLU A 44 -5.45 10.50 3.00
CA GLU A 44 -6.33 9.33 2.96
C GLU A 44 -7.12 9.21 1.64
N GLU A 45 -7.62 10.32 1.09
CA GLU A 45 -8.32 10.33 -0.20
C GLU A 45 -7.45 9.80 -1.35
N TYR A 46 -6.16 10.16 -1.37
CA TYR A 46 -5.24 9.69 -2.37
C TYR A 46 -4.86 8.22 -2.16
N GLN A 47 -4.73 7.77 -0.91
CA GLN A 47 -4.59 6.34 -0.58
C GLN A 47 -5.81 5.53 -1.07
N ARG A 48 -7.03 6.06 -0.89
CA ARG A 48 -8.27 5.46 -1.41
C ARG A 48 -8.30 5.42 -2.92
N LEU A 49 -7.80 6.45 -3.61
CA LEU A 49 -7.63 6.45 -5.07
C LEU A 49 -6.70 5.30 -5.51
N ILE A 50 -5.56 5.13 -4.86
CA ILE A 50 -4.61 4.03 -5.12
C ILE A 50 -5.28 2.66 -4.95
N ILE A 51 -6.03 2.49 -3.84
CA ILE A 51 -6.78 1.26 -3.55
C ILE A 51 -7.82 0.99 -4.64
N ASN A 52 -8.54 2.00 -5.11
CA ASN A 52 -9.56 1.84 -6.14
C ASN A 52 -8.96 1.53 -7.51
N ASN A 53 -7.85 2.19 -7.87
CA ASN A 53 -7.15 1.97 -9.14
C ASN A 53 -6.59 0.55 -9.24
N PHE A 54 -6.17 -0.02 -8.12
CA PHE A 54 -5.59 -1.35 -8.12
C PHE A 54 -5.89 -2.13 -6.84
N LYS A 55 -7.12 -2.65 -6.82
CA LYS A 55 -7.74 -3.29 -5.66
C LYS A 55 -6.82 -4.34 -4.99
N PRO A 56 -6.45 -4.15 -3.70
CA PRO A 56 -5.80 -5.18 -2.90
C PRO A 56 -6.82 -6.22 -2.42
N LYS A 57 -6.33 -7.33 -1.88
CA LYS A 57 -7.17 -8.37 -1.26
C LYS A 57 -7.82 -7.88 0.03
N GLU A 58 -7.08 -7.09 0.80
CA GLU A 58 -7.50 -6.57 2.10
C GLU A 58 -6.94 -5.16 2.32
N VAL A 59 -7.69 -4.35 3.07
CA VAL A 59 -7.29 -3.00 3.48
C VAL A 59 -7.44 -2.90 4.99
N MET A 60 -6.38 -2.47 5.66
CA MET A 60 -6.37 -2.16 7.09
C MET A 60 -6.14 -0.64 7.25
N LYS A 61 -6.47 -0.07 8.40
CA LYS A 61 -6.22 1.35 8.69
C LYS A 61 -5.64 1.50 10.10
N ILE A 62 -4.63 2.35 10.23
CA ILE A 62 -4.11 2.83 11.50
C ILE A 62 -4.48 4.31 11.58
N GLU A 63 -5.46 4.64 12.43
CA GLU A 63 -6.10 5.97 12.46
C GLU A 63 -5.06 7.09 12.67
N ASP A 64 -4.27 7.06 13.75
CA ASP A 64 -3.31 8.14 14.03
C ASP A 64 -1.87 7.87 13.53
N ALA A 65 -1.71 7.05 12.47
CA ALA A 65 -0.40 6.86 11.85
C ALA A 65 -0.09 8.01 10.89
N ASP A 66 1.10 8.60 11.04
CA ASP A 66 1.66 9.49 10.04
C ASP A 66 2.24 8.68 8.86
N HIS A 67 2.86 9.37 7.90
CA HIS A 67 3.50 8.75 6.74
C HIS A 67 4.51 7.65 7.12
N MET A 68 5.19 7.80 8.27
CA MET A 68 6.18 6.87 8.76
C MET A 68 5.57 6.02 9.88
N ALA A 69 4.53 5.24 9.60
CA ALA A 69 3.88 4.33 10.56
C ALA A 69 4.87 3.42 11.33
N MET A 70 5.97 3.03 10.68
CA MET A 70 7.08 2.28 11.29
C MET A 70 7.74 3.01 12.47
N LEU A 71 7.61 4.33 12.54
CA LEU A 71 8.14 5.21 13.58
C LEU A 71 7.03 5.75 14.49
N SER A 72 5.94 6.27 13.91
CA SER A 72 4.86 6.91 14.67
C SER A 72 3.93 5.94 15.39
N LYS A 73 3.64 4.79 14.76
CA LYS A 73 2.67 3.78 15.23
C LYS A 73 3.22 2.36 15.07
N HIS A 74 4.44 2.16 15.57
CA HIS A 74 5.19 0.93 15.33
C HIS A 74 4.54 -0.32 15.97
N GLN A 75 3.82 -0.19 17.08
CA GLN A 75 3.15 -1.32 17.73
C GLN A 75 1.91 -1.76 16.96
N GLU A 76 1.11 -0.80 16.50
CA GLU A 76 -0.08 -1.02 15.69
C GLU A 76 0.31 -1.59 14.33
N LEU A 77 1.35 -1.06 13.70
CA LEU A 77 1.88 -1.63 12.47
C LEU A 77 2.35 -3.07 12.66
N CYS A 78 3.08 -3.35 13.75
CA CYS A 78 3.50 -4.72 14.08
C CYS A 78 2.31 -5.66 14.27
N ALA A 79 1.27 -5.21 14.99
CA ALA A 79 0.05 -5.98 15.16
C ALA A 79 -0.65 -6.29 13.83
N CYS A 80 -0.76 -5.30 12.93
CA CYS A 80 -1.30 -5.54 11.59
C CYS A 80 -0.47 -6.56 10.80
N LEU A 81 0.86 -6.46 10.84
CA LEU A 81 1.75 -7.41 10.14
C LEU A 81 1.65 -8.83 10.71
N LEU A 82 1.51 -8.98 12.03
CA LEU A 82 1.28 -10.27 12.67
C LEU A 82 -0.07 -10.87 12.29
N GLU A 83 -1.13 -10.06 12.23
CA GLU A 83 -2.45 -10.51 11.79
C GLU A 83 -2.41 -10.97 10.32
N ILE A 84 -1.71 -10.25 9.46
CA ILE A 84 -1.50 -10.64 8.06
C ILE A 84 -0.75 -11.96 7.98
N ALA A 85 0.32 -12.12 8.76
CA ALA A 85 1.10 -13.35 8.79
C ALA A 85 0.26 -14.54 9.25
N ASP A 86 -0.57 -14.38 10.28
CA ASP A 86 -1.46 -15.44 10.78
C ASP A 86 -2.55 -15.82 9.75
N LYS A 87 -3.13 -14.83 9.06
CA LYS A 87 -4.18 -15.04 8.05
C LYS A 87 -3.70 -15.70 6.75
N TYR A 88 -2.45 -15.46 6.35
CA TYR A 88 -1.95 -15.79 5.01
C TYR A 88 -0.66 -16.64 4.99
N ALA A 89 -0.26 -17.21 6.14
CA ALA A 89 0.81 -18.20 6.25
C ALA A 89 0.51 -19.51 5.51
#